data_AF-A0A925BIS9-F1
#
_entry.id   AF-A0A925BIS9-F1
#
_cell.length_a   1.000
_cell.length_b   1.000
_cell.length_c   1.000
_cell.angle_alpha   90.00
_cell.angle_beta   90.00
_cell.angle_gamma   90.00
#
_symmetry.space_group_name_H-M   'P 1'
#
loop_
_entity.id
_entity.type
_entity.pdbx_description
1 polymer ?
#
loop_
_entity_poly.entity_id
_entity_poly.type
_entity_poly.pdbx_seq_one_letter_code
_entity_poly.pdbx_strand_id
1 'polypeptide(L)'
;MTDKPKREERRTRIGQLSGIQIMFAAILAVGLILAINFSSRIAAGQPLQDEFLRVSDEIIALQQTQAALIAERDYVQSDPYVEQWARDEGKMVRQGEVLVIPVPSGVTVEPTPNPQQSFEVETMPPEPETWMVWWALFFDSPPPQT
;
A
#
# COMPACT_ATOMS: atom_id res chain seq x y z
N MET A 1 64.78 41.88 67.22
CA MET A 1 65.22 40.59 66.63
C MET A 1 64.20 39.52 67.00
N THR A 2 63.09 39.36 66.28
CA THR A 2 62.91 38.47 65.10
C THR A 2 63.38 37.03 65.33
N ASP A 3 62.44 36.10 65.53
CA ASP A 3 62.32 34.97 64.59
C ASP A 3 60.90 34.35 64.59
N LYS A 4 60.52 33.84 63.42
CA LYS A 4 59.15 33.61 62.94
C LYS A 4 58.57 32.24 63.33
N PRO A 5 57.24 32.07 63.34
CA PRO A 5 56.63 30.74 63.47
C PRO A 5 56.83 29.93 62.18
N LYS A 6 57.41 28.73 62.34
CA LYS A 6 57.60 27.73 61.28
C LYS A 6 56.24 27.15 60.86
N ARG A 7 55.67 27.67 59.77
CA ARG A 7 54.47 27.12 59.12
C ARG A 7 54.89 25.86 58.35
N GLU A 8 54.60 24.69 58.90
CA GLU A 8 54.82 23.43 58.19
C GLU A 8 53.71 23.21 57.16
N GLU A 9 54.12 23.15 55.90
CA GLU A 9 53.28 22.94 54.72
C GLU A 9 52.57 21.59 54.81
N ARG A 10 51.24 21.62 54.89
CA ARG A 10 50.39 20.43 54.77
C ARG A 10 50.40 19.98 53.31
N ARG A 11 51.46 19.29 52.89
CA ARG A 11 51.55 18.63 51.58
C ARG A 11 50.41 17.64 51.47
N THR A 12 49.37 17.98 50.71
CA THR A 12 48.34 17.04 50.29
C THR A 12 49.03 15.92 49.53
N ARG A 13 49.16 14.76 50.19
CA ARG A 13 49.54 13.52 49.52
C ARG A 13 48.44 13.23 48.51
N ILE A 14 48.67 13.63 47.26
CA ILE A 14 47.90 13.15 46.12
C ILE A 14 48.14 11.65 46.13
N GLY A 15 47.12 10.91 46.60
CA GLY A 15 47.22 9.49 46.88
C GLY A 15 47.71 8.77 45.65
N GLN A 16 48.85 8.10 45.78
CA GLN A 16 49.35 7.20 44.75
C GLN A 16 48.30 6.11 44.57
N LEU A 17 47.58 6.14 43.46
CA LEU A 17 46.64 5.08 43.10
C LEU A 17 47.45 3.78 43.00
N SER A 18 47.10 2.80 43.82
CA SER A 18 47.78 1.50 43.82
C SER A 18 47.59 0.85 42.46
N GLY A 19 48.61 0.21 41.89
CA GLY A 19 48.51 -0.48 40.59
C GLY A 19 47.32 -1.45 40.51
N ILE A 20 46.91 -2.01 41.65
CA ILE A 20 45.70 -2.84 41.79
C ILE A 20 44.41 -2.05 41.50
N GLN A 21 44.30 -0.79 41.93
CA GLN A 21 43.14 0.06 41.64
C GLN A 21 43.05 0.39 40.15
N ILE A 22 44.18 0.64 39.51
CA ILE A 22 44.25 0.89 38.06
C ILE A 22 43.82 -0.37 37.30
N MET A 23 44.30 -1.54 37.71
CA MET A 23 43.91 -2.82 37.12
C MET A 23 42.42 -3.11 37.28
N PHE A 24 41.87 -2.87 38.47
CA PHE A 24 40.44 -3.05 38.73
C PHE A 24 39.59 -2.10 37.89
N ALA A 25 39.99 -0.83 37.79
CA ALA A 25 39.33 0.15 36.93
C ALA A 25 39.41 -0.24 35.45
N ALA A 26 40.53 -0.78 34.98
CA ALA A 26 40.69 -1.26 33.61
C ALA A 26 39.76 -2.45 33.31
N ILE A 27 39.67 -3.43 34.21
CA ILE A 27 38.74 -4.57 34.05
C ILE A 27 37.29 -4.09 34.03
N LEU A 28 36.92 -3.17 34.92
CA LEU A 28 35.58 -2.57 34.93
C LEU A 28 35.27 -1.82 33.64
N ALA A 29 36.22 -1.03 33.15
CA ALA A 29 36.06 -0.27 31.90
C ALA A 29 35.87 -1.21 30.70
N VAL A 30 36.69 -2.26 30.60
CA VAL A 30 36.55 -3.29 29.56
C VAL A 30 35.20 -3.99 29.67
N GLY A 31 34.80 -4.44 30.87
CA GLY A 31 33.50 -5.06 31.10
C GLY A 31 32.33 -4.18 30.69
N LEU A 32 32.39 -2.87 31.00
CA LEU A 32 31.36 -1.90 30.62
C LEU A 32 31.28 -1.70 29.10
N ILE A 33 32.43 -1.60 28.42
CA ILE A 33 32.50 -1.47 26.95
C ILE A 33 31.92 -2.72 26.27
N LEU A 34 32.21 -3.91 26.78
CA LEU A 34 31.65 -5.16 26.28
C LEU A 34 30.14 -5.22 26.50
N ALA A 35 29.63 -4.85 27.67
CA ALA A 35 28.20 -4.83 27.96
C ALA A 35 27.44 -3.89 27.00
N ILE A 36 27.96 -2.69 26.75
CA ILE A 36 27.36 -1.72 25.83
C ILE A 36 27.39 -2.25 24.39
N ASN A 37 28.52 -2.79 23.94
CA ASN A 37 28.66 -3.34 22.58
C ASN A 37 27.79 -4.59 22.35
N PHE A 38 27.63 -5.44 23.35
CA PHE A 38 26.80 -6.63 23.23
C PHE A 38 25.31 -6.25 23.23
N SER A 39 24.92 -5.29 24.08
CA SER A 39 23.56 -4.74 24.09
C SER A 39 23.20 -4.09 22.77
N SER A 40 24.11 -3.33 22.14
CA SER A 40 23.83 -2.67 20.86
C SER A 40 23.72 -3.64 19.69
N ARG A 41 24.54 -4.71 19.66
CA ARG A 41 24.48 -5.75 18.62
C ARG A 41 23.20 -6.59 18.69
N ILE A 42 22.72 -6.92 19.89
CA ILE A 42 21.44 -7.62 20.06
C ILE A 42 20.27 -6.70 19.68
N ALA A 43 20.31 -5.44 20.10
CA ALA A 43 19.26 -4.47 19.78
C ALA A 43 19.17 -4.16 18.28
N ALA A 44 20.28 -4.24 17.53
CA ALA A 44 20.28 -3.99 16.09
C ALA A 44 19.63 -5.12 15.25
N GLY A 45 19.54 -6.35 15.77
CA GLY A 45 18.98 -7.49 15.04
C GLY A 45 17.46 -7.61 15.13
N GLN A 46 16.86 -7.18 16.24
CA GLN A 46 15.42 -7.19 16.48
C GLN A 46 14.59 -6.43 15.42
N PRO A 47 14.88 -5.15 15.11
CA PRO A 47 14.05 -4.39 14.17
C PRO A 47 14.08 -4.97 12.76
N LEU A 48 15.21 -5.55 12.34
CA LEU A 48 15.30 -6.19 11.02
C LEU A 48 14.47 -7.47 10.94
N GLN A 49 14.42 -8.24 12.03
CA GLN A 49 13.60 -9.45 12.11
C GLN A 49 12.11 -9.10 12.12
N ASP A 50 11.71 -8.06 12.85
CA ASP A 50 10.32 -7.61 12.91
C ASP A 50 9.84 -7.09 11.55
N GLU A 51 10.67 -6.31 10.85
CA GLU A 51 10.38 -5.86 9.49
C GLU A 51 10.29 -7.02 8.50
N PHE A 52 11.18 -8.01 8.60
CA PHE A 52 11.11 -9.20 7.77
C PHE A 52 9.79 -9.95 7.98
N LEU A 53 9.36 -10.13 9.23
CA LEU A 53 8.10 -10.80 9.54
C LEU A 53 6.91 -9.99 9.00
N ARG A 54 6.90 -8.67 9.21
CA ARG A 54 5.86 -7.77 8.71
C ARG A 54 5.68 -7.86 7.19
N VAL A 55 6.78 -7.76 6.45
CA VAL A 55 6.75 -7.87 4.98
C VAL A 55 6.35 -9.27 4.53
N SER A 56 6.80 -10.32 5.24
CA SER A 56 6.42 -11.69 4.91
C SER A 56 4.92 -11.93 5.08
N ASP A 57 4.33 -11.41 6.16
CA ASP A 57 2.89 -11.49 6.41
C ASP A 57 2.09 -10.72 5.36
N GLU A 58 2.57 -9.53 4.97
CA GLU A 58 1.97 -8.73 3.90
C GLU A 58 1.96 -9.47 2.56
N ILE A 59 3.07 -10.13 2.20
CA ILE A 59 3.16 -10.96 0.98
C ILE A 59 2.13 -12.08 1.01
N ILE A 60 1.97 -12.78 2.14
CA ILE A 60 1.00 -13.87 2.28
C ILE A 60 -0.43 -13.34 2.07
N ALA A 61 -0.77 -12.21 2.70
CA ALA A 61 -2.09 -11.60 2.56
C ALA A 61 -2.37 -11.15 1.11
N LEU A 62 -1.38 -10.57 0.44
CA LEU A 62 -1.50 -10.16 -0.97
C LEU A 62 -1.65 -11.36 -1.91
N GLN A 63 -0.94 -12.46 -1.67
CA GLN A 63 -1.07 -13.67 -2.46
C GLN A 63 -2.46 -14.30 -2.33
N GLN A 64 -3.03 -14.32 -1.12
CA GLN A 64 -4.39 -14.80 -0.91
C GLN A 64 -5.42 -13.91 -1.64
N THR A 65 -5.24 -12.59 -1.55
CA THR A 65 -6.10 -11.62 -2.24
C THR A 65 -6.01 -11.79 -3.75
N GLN A 66 -4.79 -11.95 -4.29
CA GLN A 66 -4.58 -12.19 -5.70
C GLN A 66 -5.26 -13.48 -6.16
N ALA A 67 -5.13 -14.58 -5.41
CA ALA A 67 -5.77 -15.85 -5.75
C ALA A 67 -7.31 -15.72 -5.79
N ALA A 68 -7.90 -14.99 -4.83
CA ALA A 68 -9.34 -14.72 -4.81
C ALA A 68 -9.78 -13.87 -6.02
N LEU A 69 -9.04 -12.81 -6.34
CA LEU A 69 -9.34 -11.95 -7.49
C LEU A 69 -9.20 -12.67 -8.84
N ILE A 70 -8.21 -13.56 -8.95
CA ILE A 70 -8.02 -14.43 -10.11
C ILE A 70 -9.23 -15.36 -10.27
N ALA A 71 -9.66 -16.02 -9.19
CA ALA A 71 -10.81 -16.91 -9.23
C ALA A 71 -12.11 -16.17 -9.61
N GLU A 72 -12.32 -14.96 -9.07
CA GLU A 72 -13.46 -14.11 -9.42
C GLU A 72 -13.42 -13.71 -10.90
N ARG A 73 -12.28 -13.21 -11.39
CA ARG A 73 -12.11 -12.84 -12.79
C ARG A 73 -12.42 -14.04 -13.71
N ASP A 74 -11.89 -15.22 -13.38
CA ASP A 74 -12.06 -16.42 -14.19
C ASP A 74 -13.53 -16.88 -14.18
N TYR A 75 -14.23 -16.73 -13.04
CA TYR A 75 -15.67 -16.99 -12.95
C TYR A 75 -16.48 -16.00 -13.80
N VAL A 76 -16.23 -14.70 -13.71
CA VAL A 76 -16.95 -13.67 -14.48
C VAL A 76 -16.71 -13.80 -15.99
N GLN A 77 -15.59 -14.39 -16.41
CA GLN A 77 -15.30 -14.69 -17.82
C GLN A 77 -15.90 -16.03 -18.30
N SER A 78 -16.52 -16.81 -17.42
CA SER A 78 -17.00 -18.15 -17.74
C SER A 78 -18.41 -18.16 -18.34
N ASP A 79 -18.71 -19.16 -19.17
CA ASP A 79 -20.05 -19.35 -19.76
C ASP A 79 -21.17 -19.43 -18.71
N PRO A 80 -21.00 -20.11 -17.55
CA PRO A 80 -22.00 -20.11 -16.50
C PRO A 80 -22.37 -18.71 -15.99
N TYR A 81 -21.40 -17.80 -15.87
CA TYR A 81 -21.66 -16.42 -15.49
C TYR A 81 -22.46 -15.68 -16.57
N VAL A 82 -22.07 -15.84 -17.84
CA VAL A 82 -22.81 -15.24 -18.97
C VAL A 82 -24.25 -15.74 -18.99
N GLU A 83 -24.46 -17.03 -18.75
CA GLU A 83 -25.79 -17.63 -18.71
C GLU A 83 -26.63 -17.13 -17.53
N GLN A 84 -26.03 -17.00 -16.35
CA GLN A 84 -26.71 -16.42 -15.19
C GLN A 84 -27.09 -14.97 -15.46
N TRP A 85 -26.14 -14.16 -15.93
CA TRP A 85 -26.38 -12.76 -16.27
C TRP A 85 -27.47 -12.59 -17.32
N ALA A 86 -27.45 -13.45 -18.36
CA ALA A 86 -28.43 -13.43 -19.42
C ALA A 86 -29.86 -13.64 -18.88
N ARG A 87 -30.04 -14.51 -17.87
CA ARG A 87 -31.36 -14.76 -17.27
C ARG A 87 -31.76 -13.69 -16.25
N ASP A 88 -30.84 -13.32 -15.36
CA ASP A 88 -31.13 -12.50 -14.20
C ASP A 88 -31.24 -11.02 -14.59
N GLU A 89 -30.23 -10.48 -15.28
CA GLU A 89 -30.17 -9.07 -15.70
C GLU A 89 -30.63 -8.86 -17.13
N GLY A 90 -30.16 -9.70 -18.06
CA GLY A 90 -30.42 -9.56 -19.50
C GLY A 90 -31.85 -9.90 -19.92
N LYS A 91 -32.61 -10.62 -19.07
CA LYS A 91 -33.95 -11.17 -19.37
C LYS A 91 -34.01 -11.93 -20.71
N MET A 92 -32.88 -12.50 -21.10
CA MET A 92 -32.71 -13.32 -22.28
C MET A 92 -33.19 -14.75 -21.98
N VAL A 93 -33.70 -15.42 -23.01
CA VAL A 93 -34.19 -16.80 -22.94
C VAL A 93 -33.44 -17.65 -23.97
N ARG A 94 -33.20 -18.92 -23.67
CA ARG A 94 -32.60 -19.85 -24.65
C ARG A 94 -33.58 -20.12 -25.78
N GLN A 95 -33.08 -20.64 -26.91
CA GLN A 95 -33.97 -21.12 -27.96
C GLN A 95 -34.94 -22.18 -27.42
N GLY A 96 -36.24 -21.95 -27.62
CA GLY A 96 -37.31 -22.83 -27.16
C GLY A 96 -37.85 -22.51 -25.76
N GLU A 97 -37.26 -21.58 -25.01
CA GLU A 97 -37.79 -21.08 -23.75
C GLU A 97 -38.81 -19.95 -23.99
N VAL A 98 -39.82 -19.83 -23.13
CA VAL A 98 -40.85 -18.77 -23.19
C VAL A 98 -40.76 -17.91 -21.93
N LEU A 99 -40.49 -16.60 -22.10
CA LEU A 99 -40.49 -15.64 -21.01
C LEU A 99 -41.94 -15.35 -20.56
N VAL A 100 -42.26 -15.65 -19.31
CA VAL A 100 -43.58 -15.35 -18.71
C VAL A 100 -43.43 -14.16 -17.77
N ILE A 101 -44.11 -13.06 -18.08
CA ILE A 101 -44.16 -11.87 -17.23
C ILE A 101 -45.55 -11.84 -16.56
N PRO A 102 -45.64 -12.05 -15.23
CA PRO A 102 -46.91 -11.96 -14.52
C PRO A 102 -47.45 -10.54 -14.56
N VAL A 103 -48.66 -10.36 -15.10
CA VAL A 103 -49.35 -9.07 -15.09
C VAL A 103 -50.36 -9.08 -13.93
N PRO A 104 -50.33 -8.11 -12.99
CA PRO A 104 -51.33 -8.03 -11.94
C PRO A 104 -52.73 -7.81 -12.52
N SER A 105 -53.74 -8.43 -11.89
CA SER A 105 -55.13 -8.32 -12.32
C SER A 105 -55.67 -6.90 -12.16
N GLY A 106 -56.35 -6.38 -13.18
CA GLY A 106 -56.97 -5.05 -13.19
C GLY A 106 -56.25 -3.97 -14.00
N VAL A 107 -55.15 -4.31 -14.69
CA VAL A 107 -54.40 -3.37 -15.53
C VAL A 107 -54.72 -3.63 -17.01
N THR A 108 -55.23 -2.62 -17.72
CA THR A 108 -55.38 -2.66 -19.19
C THR A 108 -54.00 -2.50 -19.80
N VAL A 109 -53.50 -3.54 -20.47
CA VAL A 109 -52.20 -3.50 -21.15
C VAL A 109 -52.40 -2.75 -22.47
N GLU A 110 -51.86 -1.54 -22.59
CA GLU A 110 -51.77 -0.86 -23.89
C GLU A 110 -50.79 -1.62 -24.80
N PRO A 111 -51.08 -1.78 -26.10
CA PRO A 111 -50.18 -2.45 -27.02
C PRO A 111 -48.84 -1.70 -27.10
N THR A 112 -47.74 -2.43 -26.91
CA THR A 112 -46.39 -1.89 -27.05
C THR A 112 -46.23 -1.28 -28.44
N PRO A 113 -45.85 0.01 -28.56
CA PRO A 113 -45.61 0.65 -29.84
C PRO A 113 -44.53 -0.10 -30.63
N ASN A 114 -44.75 -0.31 -31.93
CA ASN A 114 -43.74 -0.88 -32.80
C ASN A 114 -42.54 0.09 -32.86
N PRO A 115 -41.29 -0.37 -32.66
CA PRO A 115 -40.13 0.51 -32.71
C PRO A 115 -40.08 1.21 -34.07
N GLN A 116 -40.08 2.54 -34.08
CA GLN A 116 -39.76 3.30 -35.28
C GLN A 116 -38.29 3.07 -35.60
N GLN A 117 -37.97 2.82 -36.88
CA GLN A 117 -36.59 2.70 -37.33
C GLN A 117 -35.83 3.98 -36.94
N SER A 118 -34.94 3.87 -35.97
CA SER A 118 -34.00 4.92 -35.63
C SER A 118 -33.01 5.04 -36.78
N PHE A 119 -33.03 6.17 -37.49
CA PHE A 119 -31.92 6.52 -38.36
C PHE A 119 -30.67 6.65 -37.49
N GLU A 120 -29.56 6.08 -37.95
CA GLU A 120 -28.27 6.21 -37.30
C GLU A 120 -27.85 7.67 -37.36
N VAL A 121 -28.12 8.40 -36.28
CA VAL A 121 -27.58 9.73 -36.06
C VAL A 121 -26.15 9.50 -35.61
N GLU A 122 -25.16 9.92 -36.41
CA GLU A 122 -23.78 9.97 -35.97
C GLU A 122 -23.69 10.89 -34.74
N THR A 123 -23.67 10.28 -33.56
CA THR A 123 -23.52 10.97 -32.26
C THR A 123 -22.07 11.13 -31.86
N MET A 124 -21.13 10.64 -32.67
CA MET A 124 -19.70 10.79 -32.41
C MET A 124 -19.25 12.17 -32.89
N PRO A 125 -18.65 12.99 -32.01
CA PRO A 125 -17.92 14.16 -32.45
C PRO A 125 -16.87 13.71 -33.48
N PRO A 126 -16.64 14.48 -34.55
CA PRO A 126 -15.58 14.16 -35.50
C PRO A 126 -14.25 14.02 -34.74
N GLU A 127 -13.50 12.95 -35.03
CA GLU A 127 -12.21 12.72 -34.38
C GLU A 127 -11.29 13.94 -34.64
N PRO A 128 -10.63 14.46 -33.59
CA PRO A 128 -9.71 15.58 -33.76
C PRO A 128 -8.53 15.16 -34.63
N GLU A 129 -8.11 16.03 -35.55
CA GLU A 129 -6.95 15.78 -36.39
C GLU A 129 -5.68 15.58 -35.54
N THR A 130 -4.78 14.68 -35.95
CA THR A 130 -3.60 14.26 -35.17
C THR A 130 -2.74 15.42 -34.66
N TRP A 131 -2.61 16.50 -35.43
CA TRP A 131 -1.81 17.67 -35.03
C TRP A 131 -2.46 18.48 -33.90
N MET A 132 -3.80 18.47 -33.78
CA MET A 132 -4.52 19.14 -32.68
C MET A 132 -4.26 18.42 -31.36
N VAL A 133 -4.15 17.08 -31.40
CA VAL A 133 -3.77 16.25 -30.25
C VAL A 133 -2.35 16.59 -29.80
N TRP A 134 -1.40 16.66 -30.74
CA TRP A 134 -0.03 17.06 -30.43
C TRP A 134 0.04 18.47 -29.85
N TRP A 135 -0.70 19.42 -30.41
CA TRP A 135 -0.74 20.79 -29.90
C TRP A 135 -1.23 20.85 -28.46
N ALA A 136 -2.35 20.19 -28.15
CA ALA A 136 -2.91 20.14 -26.80
C ALA A 136 -1.92 19.52 -25.79
N LEU A 137 -1.16 18.49 -26.19
CA LEU A 137 -0.12 17.89 -25.33
C LEU A 137 1.02 18.86 -25.00
N PHE A 138 1.40 19.75 -25.91
CA PHE A 138 2.51 20.69 -25.69
C PHE A 138 2.09 21.99 -25.01
N PHE A 139 0.86 22.47 -25.26
CA PHE A 139 0.44 23.81 -24.87
C PHE A 139 -0.79 23.84 -23.95
N ASP A 140 -1.35 22.69 -23.56
CA ASP A 140 -2.51 22.53 -22.68
C ASP A 140 -3.67 23.49 -23.03
N SER A 141 -3.85 23.73 -24.33
CA SER A 141 -4.82 24.68 -24.88
C SER A 141 -5.21 24.30 -26.31
N PRO A 142 -6.42 24.67 -26.76
CA PRO A 142 -6.83 24.45 -28.15
C PRO A 142 -5.99 25.31 -29.11
N PRO A 143 -5.66 24.81 -30.31
CA PRO A 143 -4.89 25.58 -31.29
C PRO A 143 -5.67 26.83 -31.75
N PRO A 144 -4.96 27.90 -32.15
CA PRO A 144 -5.61 29.10 -32.67
C PRO A 144 -6.42 28.76 -33.93
N GLN A 145 -7.68 29.18 -33.96
CA GLN A 145 -8.54 29.02 -35.13
C GLN A 145 -8.11 30.06 -36.19
N THR A 146 -7.74 29.60 -37.38
CA THR A 146 -7.41 30.44 -38.55
C THR A 146 -8.66 30.85 -39.31
#